data_AF-A0A9P8F736-F1
#
_entry.id   AF-A0A9P8F736-F1
#
_cell.length_a   1.000
_cell.length_b   1.000
_cell.length_c   1.000
_cell.angle_alpha   90.00
_cell.angle_beta   90.00
_cell.angle_gamma   90.00
#
_symmetry.space_group_name_H-M   'P 1'
#
loop_
_entity.id
_entity.type
_entity.pdbx_description
1 polymer ?
#
loop_
_entity_poly.entity_id
_entity_poly.type
_entity_poly.pdbx_seq_one_letter_code
_entity_poly.pdbx_strand_id
1 'polypeptide(L)'
;VKQSSFEMSKKMNNVVQWARTRFNESLEKSELVGRRLIEAQKQLPASHPAHPDNHGQLQSSGSGNTLTAAVDHIQLTSGITAEKLMFDRAVEMSRAAAVNELVGADFPGCELSYITSIMLLEAVLENDDEPLLSKAGTHKARAGNANATINGMESEDRDAVLNLIESTRGRLDCLRRKIRQQNPPKQNTPTSTTRAMTRTSSSPGTAIGTSPR
;
A
#
# COMPACT_ATOMS: atom_id res chain seq x y z
N VAL A 1 14.28 -25.85 -13.11
CA VAL A 1 14.74 -24.50 -13.55
C VAL A 1 13.90 -23.91 -14.68
N LYS A 2 13.72 -24.59 -15.83
CA LYS A 2 12.92 -24.07 -16.97
C LYS A 2 11.47 -23.71 -16.62
N GLN A 3 10.79 -24.53 -15.80
CA GLN A 3 9.40 -24.28 -15.40
C GLN A 3 9.24 -23.06 -14.48
N SER A 4 10.23 -22.78 -13.62
CA SER A 4 10.24 -21.59 -12.76
C SER A 4 10.44 -20.30 -13.55
N SER A 5 11.26 -20.33 -14.62
CA SER A 5 11.47 -19.16 -15.49
C SER A 5 10.20 -18.84 -16.28
N PHE A 6 9.51 -19.87 -16.80
CA PHE A 6 8.25 -19.69 -17.51
C PHE A 6 7.14 -19.08 -16.63
N GLU A 7 6.99 -19.57 -15.40
CA GLU A 7 6.02 -19.01 -14.45
C GLU A 7 6.36 -17.57 -14.03
N MET A 8 7.65 -17.23 -13.90
CA MET A 8 8.08 -15.85 -13.67
C MET A 8 7.74 -14.94 -14.86
N SER A 9 7.98 -15.39 -16.09
CA SER A 9 7.62 -14.64 -17.30
C SER A 9 6.11 -14.39 -17.40
N LYS A 10 5.28 -15.36 -17.03
CA LYS A 10 3.82 -15.16 -16.96
C LYS A 10 3.43 -14.12 -15.92
N LYS A 11 3.99 -14.20 -14.71
CA LYS A 11 3.72 -13.22 -13.64
C LYS A 11 4.12 -11.81 -14.08
N MET A 12 5.31 -11.68 -14.68
CA MET A 12 5.78 -10.41 -15.23
C MET A 12 4.82 -9.87 -16.30
N ASN A 13 4.43 -10.72 -17.25
CA ASN A 13 3.50 -10.35 -18.30
C ASN A 13 2.14 -9.89 -17.73
N ASN A 14 1.61 -10.58 -16.72
CA ASN A 14 0.39 -10.17 -16.03
C ASN A 14 0.53 -8.81 -15.34
N VAL A 15 1.66 -8.55 -14.67
CA VAL A 15 1.93 -7.24 -14.02
C VAL A 15 2.01 -6.13 -15.06
N VAL A 16 2.69 -6.35 -16.18
CA VAL A 16 2.79 -5.35 -17.26
C VAL A 16 1.42 -5.06 -17.89
N GLN A 17 0.62 -6.10 -18.15
CA GLN A 17 -0.74 -5.91 -18.66
C GLN A 17 -1.61 -5.15 -17.67
N TRP A 18 -1.56 -5.53 -16.39
CA TRP A 18 -2.26 -4.83 -15.32
C TRP A 18 -1.85 -3.36 -15.23
N ALA A 19 -0.54 -3.07 -15.26
CA ALA A 19 -0.01 -1.72 -15.21
C ALA A 19 -0.49 -0.89 -16.41
N ARG A 20 -0.48 -1.46 -17.62
CA ARG A 20 -1.01 -0.79 -18.83
C ARG A 20 -2.50 -0.47 -18.68
N THR A 21 -3.30 -1.43 -18.22
CA THR A 21 -4.74 -1.20 -18.00
C THR A 21 -4.95 -0.09 -16.99
N ARG A 22 -4.22 -0.09 -15.86
CA ARG A 22 -4.32 0.94 -14.83
C ARG A 22 -3.85 2.32 -15.30
N PHE A 23 -2.78 2.37 -16.09
CA PHE A 23 -2.30 3.61 -16.69
C PHE A 23 -3.37 4.22 -17.59
N ASN A 24 -3.93 3.45 -18.52
CA ASN A 24 -4.95 3.94 -19.43
C ASN A 24 -6.22 4.39 -18.69
N GLU A 25 -6.68 3.60 -17.72
CA GLU A 25 -7.84 3.95 -16.89
C GLU A 25 -7.61 5.26 -16.11
N SER A 26 -6.41 5.44 -15.53
CA SER A 26 -6.07 6.63 -14.76
C SER A 26 -5.90 7.85 -15.66
N LEU A 27 -5.33 7.67 -16.85
CA LEU A 27 -5.19 8.72 -17.86
C LEU A 27 -6.57 9.25 -18.29
N GLU A 28 -7.48 8.36 -18.69
CA GLU A 28 -8.84 8.73 -19.09
C GLU A 28 -9.58 9.46 -17.96
N LYS A 29 -9.48 8.97 -16.72
CA LYS A 29 -10.06 9.63 -15.55
C LYS A 29 -9.47 11.01 -15.33
N SER A 30 -8.17 11.19 -15.49
CA SER A 30 -7.50 12.48 -15.30
C SER A 30 -7.97 13.51 -16.33
N GLU A 31 -8.12 13.12 -17.61
CA GLU A 31 -8.65 13.99 -18.66
C GLU A 31 -10.11 14.38 -18.38
N LEU A 32 -10.93 13.41 -17.94
CA LEU A 32 -12.33 13.67 -17.59
C LEU A 32 -12.43 14.65 -16.42
N VAL A 33 -11.65 14.45 -15.36
CA VAL A 33 -11.63 15.34 -14.18
C VAL A 33 -11.13 16.73 -14.57
N GLY A 34 -10.09 16.84 -15.41
CA GLY A 34 -9.61 18.11 -15.93
C GLY A 34 -10.69 18.89 -16.68
N ARG A 35 -11.41 18.25 -17.61
CA ARG A 35 -12.52 18.88 -18.35
C ARG A 35 -13.65 19.33 -17.40
N ARG A 36 -14.02 18.49 -16.42
CA ARG A 36 -15.04 18.83 -15.43
C ARG A 36 -14.64 20.00 -14.54
N LEU A 37 -13.36 20.09 -14.17
CA LEU A 37 -12.84 21.19 -13.38
C LEU A 37 -12.93 22.52 -14.15
N ILE A 38 -12.56 22.52 -15.43
CA ILE A 38 -12.71 23.70 -16.30
C ILE A 38 -14.18 24.12 -16.42
N GLU A 39 -15.09 23.17 -16.61
CA GLU A 39 -16.52 23.45 -16.68
C GLU A 39 -17.05 24.03 -15.35
N ALA A 40 -16.67 23.45 -14.21
CA ALA A 40 -17.04 23.95 -12.90
C ALA A 40 -16.50 25.38 -12.65
N GLN A 41 -15.28 25.67 -13.10
CA GLN A 41 -14.68 27.01 -12.97
C GLN A 41 -15.46 28.08 -13.74
N LYS A 42 -16.01 27.74 -14.91
CA LYS A 42 -16.88 28.65 -15.69
C LYS A 42 -18.21 28.96 -15.01
N GLN A 43 -18.66 28.11 -14.09
CA GLN A 43 -19.91 28.30 -13.34
C GLN A 43 -19.69 29.11 -12.05
N LEU A 44 -18.44 29.46 -11.72
CA LEU A 44 -18.16 30.26 -10.54
C LEU A 44 -18.70 31.69 -10.72
N PRO A 45 -19.05 32.39 -9.63
CA PRO A 45 -19.35 33.82 -9.69
C PRO A 45 -18.17 34.62 -10.26
N ALA A 46 -18.45 35.69 -11.00
CA ALA A 46 -17.42 36.56 -11.58
C ALA A 46 -16.47 37.18 -10.52
N SER A 47 -16.89 37.27 -9.26
CA SER A 47 -16.06 37.76 -8.14
C SER A 47 -15.14 36.69 -7.55
N HIS A 48 -15.22 35.43 -8.00
CA HIS A 48 -14.45 34.32 -7.41
C HIS A 48 -13.03 34.25 -8.01
N PRO A 49 -11.96 34.09 -7.20
CA PRO A 49 -10.58 34.10 -7.68
C PRO A 49 -10.26 33.01 -8.71
N ALA A 50 -10.92 31.85 -8.61
CA ALA A 50 -10.76 30.75 -9.57
C ALA A 50 -11.62 30.87 -10.84
N HIS A 51 -12.41 31.95 -11.02
CA HIS A 51 -13.17 32.18 -12.25
C HIS A 51 -12.23 32.52 -13.43
N PRO A 52 -12.43 31.97 -14.65
CA PRO A 52 -11.53 32.14 -15.79
C PRO A 52 -11.12 33.59 -16.10
N ASP A 53 -12.06 34.53 -16.01
CA ASP A 53 -11.81 35.94 -16.31
C ASP A 53 -10.85 36.63 -15.32
N ASN A 54 -10.67 36.06 -14.13
CA ASN A 54 -9.80 36.60 -13.08
C ASN A 54 -8.37 36.03 -13.14
N HIS A 55 -8.09 35.10 -14.06
CA HIS A 55 -6.81 34.39 -14.14
C HIS A 55 -5.64 35.25 -14.63
N GLY A 56 -5.92 36.35 -15.35
CA GLY A 56 -4.89 37.25 -15.87
C GLY A 56 -4.17 38.10 -14.81
N GLN A 57 -4.78 38.31 -13.63
CA GLN A 57 -4.22 39.18 -12.59
C GLN A 57 -3.27 38.46 -11.60
N LEU A 58 -3.33 37.12 -11.52
CA LEU A 58 -2.54 36.32 -10.57
C LEU A 58 -1.15 35.93 -11.09
N GLN A 59 -0.88 36.07 -12.40
CA GLN A 59 0.42 35.72 -12.99
C GLN A 59 1.56 36.70 -12.62
N SER A 60 1.27 37.86 -12.02
CA SER A 60 2.27 38.90 -11.75
C SER A 60 2.75 39.00 -10.31
N SER A 61 2.19 38.23 -9.37
CA SER A 61 2.63 38.26 -7.96
C SER A 61 3.40 36.98 -7.63
N GLY A 62 4.72 37.07 -7.67
CA GLY A 62 5.65 35.95 -7.44
C GLY A 62 5.60 35.38 -6.03
N SER A 63 4.60 34.51 -5.75
CA SER A 63 4.53 33.73 -4.52
C SER A 63 4.39 32.23 -4.82
N GLY A 64 5.52 31.62 -5.17
CA GLY A 64 6.01 30.33 -4.65
C GLY A 64 5.29 29.01 -4.96
N ASN A 65 3.96 28.92 -5.04
CA ASN A 65 3.28 27.62 -4.94
C ASN A 65 2.10 27.38 -5.90
N THR A 66 1.87 28.25 -6.88
CA THR A 66 0.91 27.93 -7.96
C THR A 66 1.60 27.04 -8.99
N LEU A 67 1.53 25.72 -8.79
CA LEU A 67 1.86 24.73 -9.81
C LEU A 67 0.83 24.86 -10.95
N THR A 68 1.00 25.84 -11.81
CA THR A 68 0.20 25.96 -13.03
C THR A 68 0.70 24.88 -13.98
N ALA A 69 -0.02 23.76 -14.08
CA ALA A 69 0.15 22.84 -15.20
C ALA A 69 -0.11 23.65 -16.49
N ALA A 70 0.97 24.08 -17.12
CA ALA A 70 1.02 25.13 -18.13
C ALA A 70 0.43 24.73 -19.50
N VAL A 71 -0.52 23.79 -19.53
CA VAL A 71 -1.08 23.25 -20.77
C VAL A 71 -2.57 23.58 -20.95
N ASP A 72 -3.38 23.77 -19.90
CA ASP A 72 -4.86 23.80 -20.08
C ASP A 72 -5.65 24.84 -19.24
N HIS A 73 -5.04 25.94 -18.78
CA HIS A 73 -5.74 26.96 -17.97
C HIS A 73 -6.43 26.40 -16.69
N ILE A 74 -5.94 25.29 -16.15
CA ILE A 74 -6.49 24.69 -14.94
C ILE A 74 -5.90 25.40 -13.72
N GLN A 75 -6.71 26.21 -13.04
CA GLN A 75 -6.33 26.75 -11.72
C GLN A 75 -6.60 25.70 -10.64
N LEU A 76 -5.54 25.22 -9.98
CA LEU A 76 -5.68 24.38 -8.80
C LEU A 76 -6.04 25.24 -7.59
N THR A 77 -6.90 24.73 -6.71
CA THR A 77 -7.20 25.42 -5.45
C THR A 77 -5.94 25.45 -4.59
N SER A 78 -5.59 26.64 -4.08
CA SER A 78 -4.42 26.80 -3.20
C SER A 78 -4.50 25.88 -1.98
N GLY A 79 -3.38 25.22 -1.65
CA GLY A 79 -3.26 24.39 -0.45
C GLY A 79 -3.71 22.93 -0.59
N ILE A 80 -4.15 22.51 -1.79
CA ILE A 80 -4.38 21.08 -2.09
C ILE A 80 -3.23 20.58 -2.95
N THR A 81 -2.42 19.68 -2.42
CA THR A 81 -1.34 19.00 -3.15
C THR A 81 -1.49 17.48 -3.03
N ALA A 82 -0.92 16.73 -3.97
CA ALA A 82 -0.99 15.27 -3.95
C ALA A 82 -0.28 14.70 -2.73
N GLU A 83 0.86 15.29 -2.36
CA GLU A 83 1.69 14.95 -1.20
C GLU A 83 0.88 15.10 0.09
N LYS A 84 0.20 16.23 0.26
CA LYS A 84 -0.66 16.48 1.42
C LYS A 84 -1.79 15.45 1.52
N LEU A 85 -2.45 15.15 0.39
CA LEU A 85 -3.53 14.16 0.36
C LEU A 85 -3.03 12.75 0.69
N MET A 86 -1.87 12.36 0.17
CA MET A 86 -1.24 11.08 0.46
C MET A 86 -0.81 10.99 1.94
N PHE A 87 -0.23 12.04 2.50
CA PHE A 87 0.13 12.13 3.91
C PHE A 87 -1.09 12.01 4.84
N ASP A 88 -2.10 12.86 4.62
CA ASP A 88 -3.34 12.88 5.42
C ASP A 88 -3.99 11.48 5.43
N ARG A 89 -4.07 10.86 4.24
CA ARG A 89 -4.62 9.51 4.09
C ARG A 89 -3.78 8.45 4.81
N ALA A 90 -2.45 8.52 4.71
CA ALA A 90 -1.56 7.57 5.38
C ALA A 90 -1.67 7.65 6.90
N VAL A 91 -1.75 8.86 7.46
CA VAL A 91 -1.94 9.08 8.90
C VAL A 91 -3.28 8.52 9.36
N GLU A 92 -4.35 8.77 8.60
CA GLU A 92 -5.69 8.24 8.88
C GLU A 92 -5.69 6.70 8.89
N MET A 93 -5.11 6.08 7.86
CA MET A 93 -5.01 4.62 7.75
C MET A 93 -4.22 4.00 8.91
N SER A 94 -3.06 4.58 9.24
CA SER A 94 -2.21 4.11 10.35
C SER A 94 -2.93 4.27 11.70
N ARG A 95 -3.65 5.36 11.93
CA ARG A 95 -4.46 5.57 13.14
C ARG A 95 -5.60 4.57 13.25
N ALA A 96 -6.37 4.38 12.18
CA ALA A 96 -7.47 3.41 12.17
C ALA A 96 -6.97 1.99 12.44
N ALA A 97 -5.85 1.59 11.82
CA ALA A 97 -5.20 0.30 12.06
C ALA A 97 -4.73 0.14 13.51
N ALA A 98 -4.15 1.17 14.11
CA ALA A 98 -3.71 1.14 15.50
C ALA A 98 -4.89 0.99 16.49
N VAL A 99 -6.04 1.62 16.21
CA VAL A 99 -7.25 1.45 17.01
C VAL A 99 -7.81 0.03 16.88
N ASN A 100 -7.93 -0.48 15.65
CA ASN A 100 -8.40 -1.85 15.40
C ASN A 100 -7.48 -2.90 16.03
N GLU A 101 -6.16 -2.71 15.91
CA GLU A 101 -5.17 -3.56 16.57
C GLU A 101 -5.32 -3.55 18.10
N LEU A 102 -5.55 -2.37 18.69
CA LEU A 102 -5.70 -2.21 20.14
C LEU A 102 -6.92 -2.96 20.68
N VAL A 103 -8.04 -2.94 19.94
CA VAL A 103 -9.25 -3.68 20.31
C VAL A 103 -9.23 -5.15 19.89
N GLY A 104 -8.13 -5.62 19.28
CA GLY A 104 -7.96 -7.01 18.87
C GLY A 104 -8.78 -7.40 17.63
N ALA A 105 -9.16 -6.43 16.79
CA ALA A 105 -9.99 -6.63 15.62
C ALA A 105 -9.16 -6.63 14.32
N ASP A 106 -9.57 -7.48 13.37
CA ASP A 106 -9.10 -7.51 11.97
C ASP A 106 -7.58 -7.31 11.79
N PHE A 107 -6.78 -8.21 12.36
CA PHE A 107 -5.33 -8.13 12.21
C PHE A 107 -4.83 -8.18 10.75
N PRO A 108 -5.41 -9.00 9.85
CA PRO A 108 -5.03 -8.96 8.43
C PRO A 108 -5.31 -7.59 7.78
N GLY A 109 -6.45 -6.96 8.09
CA GLY A 109 -6.76 -5.62 7.59
C GLY A 109 -5.88 -4.53 8.20
N CYS A 110 -5.50 -4.66 9.48
CA CYS A 110 -4.52 -3.77 10.11
C CYS A 110 -3.15 -3.88 9.44
N GLU A 111 -2.69 -5.10 9.13
CA GLU A 111 -1.43 -5.34 8.43
C GLU A 111 -1.44 -4.67 7.05
N LEU A 112 -2.50 -4.87 6.27
CA LEU A 112 -2.65 -4.22 4.97
C LEU A 112 -2.64 -2.70 5.10
N SER A 113 -3.37 -2.17 6.08
CA SER A 113 -3.48 -0.72 6.31
C SER A 113 -2.13 -0.08 6.65
N TYR A 114 -1.31 -0.73 7.49
CA TYR A 114 0.04 -0.25 7.78
C TYR A 114 0.96 -0.31 6.54
N ILE A 115 0.89 -1.38 5.74
CA ILE A 115 1.67 -1.51 4.50
C ILE A 115 1.31 -0.37 3.54
N THR A 116 0.02 -0.14 3.30
CA THR A 116 -0.43 0.95 2.43
C THR A 116 -0.04 2.32 2.96
N SER A 117 -0.13 2.53 4.28
CA SER A 117 0.31 3.79 4.91
C SER A 117 1.79 4.05 4.66
N ILE A 118 2.65 3.02 4.80
CA ILE A 118 4.09 3.13 4.52
C ILE A 118 4.33 3.48 3.05
N MET A 119 3.66 2.80 2.12
CA MET A 119 3.82 3.08 0.68
C MET A 119 3.43 4.52 0.31
N LEU A 120 2.36 5.05 0.91
CA LEU A 120 1.94 6.44 0.70
C LEU A 120 2.97 7.43 1.27
N LEU A 121 3.48 7.19 2.47
CA LEU A 121 4.51 8.06 3.07
C LEU A 121 5.84 7.99 2.32
N GLU A 122 6.21 6.83 1.78
CA GLU A 122 7.37 6.68 0.90
C GLU A 122 7.18 7.45 -0.41
N ALA A 123 5.99 7.38 -1.02
CA ALA A 123 5.65 8.13 -2.23
C ALA A 123 5.70 9.65 -2.03
N VAL A 124 5.33 10.16 -0.85
CA VAL A 124 5.48 11.59 -0.51
C VAL A 124 6.94 12.05 -0.54
N LEU A 125 7.89 11.16 -0.24
CA LEU A 125 9.33 11.47 -0.19
C LEU A 125 10.07 11.22 -1.50
N GLU A 126 9.43 10.60 -2.48
CA GLU A 126 9.99 10.31 -3.80
C GLU A 126 10.14 11.60 -4.60
N ASN A 127 11.30 11.79 -5.24
CA ASN A 127 11.58 13.00 -6.01
C ASN A 127 11.27 12.74 -7.50
N ASP A 128 10.37 13.52 -8.09
CA ASP A 128 9.87 13.30 -9.46
C ASP A 128 10.98 13.30 -10.55
N ASP A 129 12.13 13.92 -10.28
CA ASP A 129 13.27 13.98 -11.20
C ASP A 129 14.22 12.76 -11.11
N GLU A 130 14.01 11.83 -10.17
CA GLU A 130 14.86 10.65 -10.05
C GLU A 130 14.41 9.58 -11.06
N PRO A 131 15.25 9.17 -12.03
CA PRO A 131 14.86 8.14 -12.98
C PRO A 131 14.54 6.84 -12.23
N LEU A 132 13.35 6.28 -12.47
CA LEU A 132 12.73 5.08 -11.87
C LEU A 132 13.60 3.79 -11.82
N LEU A 133 14.85 3.85 -12.26
CA LEU A 133 15.82 2.76 -12.33
C LEU A 133 16.98 2.90 -11.32
N SER A 134 17.05 3.94 -10.48
CA SER A 134 18.06 4.07 -9.41
C SER A 134 17.72 3.18 -8.20
N LYS A 135 17.77 1.87 -8.45
CA LYS A 135 17.96 0.75 -7.53
C LYS A 135 18.02 1.07 -6.02
N ALA A 136 17.10 0.45 -5.28
CA ALA A 136 17.20 0.13 -3.86
C ALA A 136 18.63 -0.29 -3.46
N GLY A 137 19.34 0.57 -2.73
CA GLY A 137 20.70 0.23 -2.26
C GLY A 137 21.56 1.35 -1.69
N THR A 138 21.19 2.62 -1.73
CA THR A 138 22.11 3.72 -1.33
C THR A 138 21.51 4.73 -0.36
N HIS A 139 20.88 4.26 0.73
CA HIS A 139 20.57 5.12 1.89
C HIS A 139 21.81 5.71 2.60
N LYS A 140 23.04 5.39 2.16
CA LYS A 140 24.28 5.83 2.83
C LYS A 140 25.14 6.83 2.03
N ALA A 141 24.75 7.23 0.82
CA ALA A 141 25.60 8.05 -0.06
C ALA A 141 25.10 9.50 -0.29
N ARG A 142 24.12 9.99 0.48
CA ARG A 142 23.57 11.35 0.27
C ARG A 142 23.45 12.20 1.53
N ALA A 143 24.43 12.07 2.44
CA ALA A 143 24.62 13.02 3.54
C ALA A 143 25.09 14.42 3.06
N GLY A 144 25.34 14.61 1.76
CA GLY A 144 25.89 15.85 1.19
C GLY A 144 24.87 16.85 0.65
N ASN A 145 23.56 16.56 0.64
CA ASN A 145 22.55 17.52 0.20
C ASN A 145 21.23 17.36 0.96
N ALA A 146 21.31 17.41 2.29
CA ALA A 146 20.16 17.37 3.19
C ALA A 146 19.28 18.62 3.12
N ASN A 147 19.69 19.64 2.35
CA ASN A 147 19.03 20.93 2.25
C ASN A 147 18.39 21.19 0.88
N ALA A 148 18.28 20.16 0.03
CA ALA A 148 17.48 20.25 -1.18
C ALA A 148 16.01 20.12 -0.80
N THR A 149 15.23 21.16 -1.04
CA THR A 149 13.78 21.16 -0.96
C THR A 149 13.24 20.09 -1.93
N ILE A 150 12.97 18.89 -1.41
CA ILE A 150 12.36 17.81 -2.20
C ILE A 150 10.86 18.10 -2.22
N ASN A 151 10.27 18.20 -3.41
CA ASN A 151 8.85 18.50 -3.66
C ASN A 151 8.30 19.71 -2.88
N GLY A 152 9.12 20.74 -2.64
CA GLY A 152 8.67 21.93 -1.90
C GLY A 152 8.44 21.72 -0.40
N MET A 153 8.80 20.55 0.16
CA MET A 153 8.64 20.23 1.58
C MET A 153 9.81 20.74 2.42
N GLU A 154 9.51 21.32 3.59
CA GLU A 154 10.51 21.78 4.54
C GLU A 154 11.27 20.59 5.17
N SER A 155 12.51 20.81 5.61
CA SER A 155 13.33 19.74 6.21
C SER A 155 12.71 19.16 7.48
N GLU A 156 12.00 19.97 8.27
CA GLU A 156 11.33 19.52 9.49
C GLU A 156 10.16 18.57 9.18
N ASP A 157 9.33 18.94 8.20
CA ASP A 157 8.23 18.09 7.72
C ASP A 157 8.77 16.76 7.17
N ARG A 158 9.87 16.81 6.42
CA ARG A 158 10.54 15.61 5.90
C ARG A 158 10.98 14.68 7.03
N ASP A 159 11.62 15.22 8.07
CA ASP A 159 12.06 14.43 9.23
C ASP A 159 10.87 13.85 9.99
N ALA A 160 9.77 14.60 10.11
CA ALA A 160 8.53 14.10 10.70
C ALA A 160 7.95 12.90 9.93
N VAL A 161 7.92 12.97 8.59
CA VAL A 161 7.48 11.86 7.72
C VAL A 161 8.38 10.63 7.90
N LEU A 162 9.70 10.80 7.93
CA LEU A 162 10.65 9.70 8.14
C LEU A 162 10.44 9.01 9.49
N ASN A 163 10.25 9.79 10.56
CA ASN A 163 9.95 9.25 11.90
C ASN A 163 8.61 8.49 11.92
N LEU A 164 7.61 8.97 11.17
CA LEU A 164 6.32 8.29 11.05
C LEU A 164 6.44 6.95 10.30
N ILE A 165 7.26 6.89 9.24
CA ILE A 165 7.56 5.65 8.53
C ILE A 165 8.23 4.64 9.47
N GLU A 166 9.26 5.05 10.21
CA GLU A 166 9.97 4.16 11.13
C GLU A 166 9.05 3.61 12.22
N SER A 167 8.28 4.48 12.87
CA SER A 167 7.34 4.06 13.91
C SER A 167 6.23 3.13 13.36
N THR A 168 5.71 3.39 12.15
CA THR A 168 4.71 2.55 11.50
C THR A 168 5.27 1.17 11.13
N ARG A 169 6.52 1.10 10.63
CA ARG A 169 7.23 -0.16 10.38
C ARG A 169 7.41 -0.97 11.68
N GLY A 170 7.81 -0.30 12.76
CA GLY A 170 7.95 -0.93 14.07
C GLY A 170 6.64 -1.55 14.57
N ARG A 171 5.51 -0.85 14.40
CA ARG A 171 4.17 -1.38 14.71
C ARG A 171 3.79 -2.57 13.84
N LEU A 172 4.00 -2.48 12.53
CA LEU A 172 3.75 -3.56 11.59
C LEU A 172 4.51 -4.84 11.96
N ASP A 173 5.78 -4.72 12.37
CA ASP A 173 6.57 -5.87 12.81
C ASP A 173 6.04 -6.48 14.11
N CYS A 174 5.57 -5.65 15.05
CA CYS A 174 4.89 -6.12 16.25
C CYS A 174 3.60 -6.88 15.92
N LEU A 175 2.77 -6.31 15.02
CA LEU A 175 1.52 -6.91 14.59
C LEU A 175 1.76 -8.26 13.89
N ARG A 176 2.75 -8.35 13.00
CA ARG A 176 3.15 -9.61 12.35
C ARG A 176 3.55 -10.69 13.35
N ARG A 177 4.19 -10.32 14.46
CA ARG A 177 4.47 -11.26 15.56
C ARG A 177 3.18 -11.73 16.23
N LYS A 178 2.23 -10.82 16.52
CA LYS A 178 0.91 -11.19 17.07
C LYS A 178 0.13 -12.13 16.16
N ILE A 179 0.09 -11.86 14.85
CA ILE A 179 -0.60 -12.71 13.86
C ILE A 179 -0.03 -14.13 13.86
N ARG A 180 1.31 -14.27 13.88
CA ARG A 180 1.97 -15.59 13.95
C ARG A 180 1.67 -16.35 15.24
N GLN A 181 1.50 -15.65 16.35
CA GLN A 181 1.17 -16.26 17.64
C GLN A 181 -0.29 -16.73 17.70
N GLN A 182 -1.22 -16.00 17.05
CA GLN A 182 -2.64 -16.40 16.97
C GLN A 182 -2.91 -17.52 15.97
N ASN A 183 -2.12 -17.59 14.89
CA ASN A 183 -2.19 -18.65 13.89
C ASN A 183 -0.89 -19.46 13.89
N PRO A 184 -0.61 -20.28 14.93
CA PRO A 184 0.54 -21.16 14.90
C PRO A 184 0.41 -22.10 13.69
N PRO A 185 1.47 -22.33 12.91
CA PRO A 185 1.43 -23.32 11.85
C PRO A 185 1.06 -24.66 12.48
N LYS A 186 -0.05 -25.26 12.02
CA LYS A 186 -0.41 -26.64 12.39
C LYS A 186 0.77 -27.52 12.00
N GLN A 187 1.61 -27.88 12.97
CA GLN A 187 2.60 -28.93 12.77
C GLN A 187 1.81 -30.19 12.39
N ASN A 188 2.01 -30.67 11.16
CA ASN A 188 1.68 -32.04 10.81
C ASN A 188 2.56 -32.92 11.71
N THR A 189 2.04 -33.32 12.86
CA THR A 189 2.62 -34.43 13.63
C THR A 189 2.61 -35.66 12.72
N PRO A 190 3.77 -36.25 12.38
CA PRO A 190 3.76 -37.54 11.73
C PRO A 190 3.18 -38.54 12.73
N THR A 191 1.97 -39.03 12.46
CA THR A 191 1.42 -40.19 13.14
C THR A 191 2.40 -41.33 12.92
N SER A 192 3.21 -41.61 13.95
CA SER A 192 4.02 -42.81 14.02
C SER A 192 3.05 -43.98 14.14
N THR A 193 2.62 -44.53 13.01
CA THR A 193 1.90 -45.80 12.95
C THR A 193 2.90 -46.88 13.31
N THR A 194 2.98 -47.22 14.60
CA THR A 194 3.54 -48.49 15.03
C THR A 194 2.73 -49.60 14.36
N ARG A 195 3.37 -50.20 13.37
CA ARG A 195 2.99 -51.37 12.59
C ARG A 195 2.61 -52.53 13.52
N ALA A 196 1.31 -52.78 13.68
CA ALA A 196 0.81 -54.03 14.25
C ALA A 196 0.99 -55.15 13.21
N MET A 197 1.81 -56.15 13.51
CA MET A 197 1.98 -57.32 12.67
C MET A 197 0.78 -58.26 12.80
N THR A 198 0.24 -58.67 11.65
CA THR A 198 -0.75 -59.73 11.46
C THR A 198 -0.13 -61.12 11.68
N ARG A 199 -0.76 -61.99 12.50
CA ARG A 199 -0.64 -63.46 12.45
C ARG A 199 -2.02 -64.08 12.76
N THR A 200 -2.76 -64.47 11.73
CA THR A 200 -2.99 -65.87 11.26
C THR A 200 -3.88 -66.72 12.17
N SER A 201 -4.98 -67.15 11.55
CA SER A 201 -6.03 -68.10 11.94
C SER A 201 -5.57 -69.48 12.42
N SER A 202 -6.31 -70.07 13.37
CA SER A 202 -6.79 -71.46 13.32
C SER A 202 -7.73 -71.80 14.49
N SER A 203 -9.00 -72.10 14.17
CA SER A 203 -9.87 -72.98 14.98
C SER A 203 -9.42 -74.43 14.77
N PRO A 204 -9.67 -75.37 15.72
CA PRO A 204 -10.91 -76.18 15.63
C PRO A 204 -11.46 -76.79 16.95
N GLY A 205 -12.79 -76.98 16.99
CA GLY A 205 -13.54 -78.08 17.67
C GLY A 205 -13.54 -78.14 19.22
N THR A 206 -14.52 -78.69 19.95
CA THR A 206 -15.82 -79.36 19.72
C THR A 206 -16.49 -79.52 21.11
N ALA A 207 -17.83 -79.64 21.13
CA ALA A 207 -18.65 -80.46 22.07
C ALA A 207 -19.32 -79.89 23.35
N ILE A 208 -20.67 -79.87 23.27
CA ILE A 208 -21.67 -80.57 24.14
C ILE A 208 -22.21 -79.89 25.42
N GLY A 209 -23.56 -79.86 25.52
CA GLY A 209 -24.31 -80.06 26.77
C GLY A 209 -25.27 -78.92 27.17
N THR A 210 -26.51 -78.87 26.65
CA THR A 210 -27.78 -79.22 27.32
C THR A 210 -28.29 -78.29 28.45
N SER A 211 -29.51 -77.77 28.24
CA SER A 211 -30.47 -77.08 29.14
C SER A 211 -30.81 -77.89 30.43
N PRO A 212 -31.78 -77.50 31.31
CA PRO A 212 -32.71 -76.35 31.30
C PRO A 212 -32.92 -75.63 32.66
N ARG A 213 -33.57 -74.46 32.65
CA ARG A 213 -34.90 -74.21 33.23
C ARG A 213 -35.44 -72.83 32.85
#